data_AF-A0A1F7LSB7-F1
#
_entry.id   AF-A0A1F7LSB7-F1
#
_cell.length_a   1.000
_cell.length_b   1.000
_cell.length_c   1.000
_cell.angle_alpha   90.00
_cell.angle_beta   90.00
_cell.angle_gamma   90.00
#
_symmetry.space_group_name_H-M   'P 1'
#
loop_
_entity.id
_entity.type
_entity.pdbx_description
1 polymer ?
#
loop_
_entity_poly.entity_id
_entity_poly.type
_entity_poly.pdbx_seq_one_letter_code
_entity_poly.pdbx_strand_id
1 'polypeptide(L)'
;MTPVSTEDRVERDYQTYKSLLELWSKENPIKTTKLQVLLAVNALLVSAVNISGGITPGKWYVYLAGAVFSVIWVFSIGRTSLFQDVWQIKLADLRARHPGDPRFSILEVEDARRRARPMLRTFGAVSSKWYLLFSPLVFALAWLVILAVAVGG
;
A
#
# COMPACT_ATOMS: atom_id res chain seq x y z
N MET A 1 -11.78 -5.99 -43.90
CA MET A 1 -11.66 -5.99 -42.43
C MET A 1 -12.00 -7.40 -41.99
N THR A 2 -10.99 -8.25 -41.77
CA THR A 2 -11.19 -9.66 -41.40
C THR A 2 -11.77 -9.73 -39.99
N PRO A 3 -12.82 -10.53 -39.75
CA PRO A 3 -13.36 -10.72 -38.41
C PRO A 3 -12.27 -11.34 -37.52
N VAL A 4 -12.00 -10.69 -36.39
CA VAL A 4 -11.12 -11.24 -35.36
C VAL A 4 -11.70 -12.57 -34.90
N SER A 5 -10.93 -13.65 -34.98
CA SER A 5 -11.37 -14.95 -34.48
C SER A 5 -11.54 -14.88 -32.95
N THR A 6 -12.48 -15.65 -32.40
CA THR A 6 -12.72 -15.70 -30.96
C THR A 6 -11.45 -16.08 -30.20
N GLU A 7 -10.63 -16.98 -30.75
CA GLU A 7 -9.34 -17.40 -30.17
C GLU A 7 -8.32 -16.25 -30.11
N ASP A 8 -8.21 -15.44 -31.18
CA ASP A 8 -7.31 -14.28 -31.20
C ASP A 8 -7.71 -13.20 -30.18
N ARG A 9 -8.99 -13.11 -29.85
CA ARG A 9 -9.50 -12.20 -28.82
C ARG A 9 -9.18 -12.71 -27.42
N VAL A 10 -9.39 -14.00 -27.16
CA VAL A 10 -9.07 -14.62 -25.88
C VAL A 10 -7.56 -14.54 -25.61
N GLU A 11 -6.72 -14.79 -26.61
CA GLU A 11 -5.26 -14.71 -26.45
C GLU A 11 -4.80 -13.27 -26.15
N ARG A 12 -5.35 -12.26 -26.82
CA ARG A 12 -5.06 -10.84 -26.50
C ARG A 12 -5.49 -10.46 -25.09
N ASP A 13 -6.67 -10.90 -24.66
CA ASP A 13 -7.15 -10.67 -23.31
C ASP A 13 -6.26 -11.37 -22.28
N TYR A 14 -5.75 -12.57 -22.59
CA TYR A 14 -4.83 -13.31 -21.73
C TYR A 14 -3.46 -12.63 -21.62
N GLN A 15 -2.89 -12.13 -22.72
CA GLN A 15 -1.64 -11.35 -22.67
C GLN A 15 -1.83 -10.08 -21.83
N THR A 16 -2.96 -9.39 -21.99
CA THR A 16 -3.32 -8.22 -21.17
C THR A 16 -3.42 -8.59 -19.69
N TYR A 17 -4.08 -9.72 -19.38
CA TYR A 17 -4.21 -10.24 -18.02
C TYR A 17 -2.83 -10.51 -17.39
N LYS A 18 -1.90 -11.14 -18.13
CA LYS A 18 -0.53 -11.37 -17.65
C LYS A 18 0.22 -10.08 -17.37
N SER A 19 0.14 -9.08 -18.26
CA SER A 19 0.79 -7.78 -18.05
C SER A 19 0.22 -7.07 -16.82
N LEU A 20 -1.10 -7.09 -16.63
CA LEU A 20 -1.73 -6.51 -15.43
C LEU A 20 -1.33 -7.24 -14.15
N LEU A 21 -1.23 -8.57 -14.20
CA LEU A 21 -0.78 -9.38 -13.07
C LEU A 21 0.67 -9.06 -12.69
N GLU A 22 1.53 -8.84 -13.68
CA GLU A 22 2.92 -8.43 -13.47
C GLU A 22 3.01 -7.03 -12.85
N LEU A 23 2.22 -6.06 -13.35
CA LEU A 23 2.14 -4.72 -12.77
C LEU A 23 1.68 -4.76 -11.31
N TRP A 24 0.61 -5.51 -11.03
CA TRP A 24 0.09 -5.69 -9.68
C TRP A 24 1.13 -6.35 -8.75
N SER A 25 1.83 -7.38 -9.23
CA SER A 25 2.88 -8.06 -8.48
C SER A 25 4.04 -7.12 -8.11
N LYS A 26 4.46 -6.28 -9.06
CA LYS A 26 5.54 -5.28 -8.85
C LYS A 26 5.18 -4.19 -7.85
N GLU A 27 3.89 -3.91 -7.61
CA GLU A 27 3.48 -2.90 -6.62
C GLU A 27 3.54 -3.36 -5.16
N ASN A 28 3.50 -4.67 -4.91
CA ASN A 28 3.63 -5.24 -3.57
C ASN A 28 4.95 -4.90 -2.86
N PRO A 29 6.13 -5.10 -3.47
CA PRO A 29 7.40 -4.70 -2.87
C PRO A 29 7.50 -3.18 -2.71
N ILE A 30 6.97 -2.38 -3.66
CA ILE A 30 6.99 -0.91 -3.57
C ILE A 30 6.28 -0.41 -2.31
N LYS A 31 5.10 -0.95 -1.98
CA LYS A 31 4.39 -0.58 -0.74
C LYS A 31 5.20 -0.92 0.51
N THR A 32 5.83 -2.09 0.52
CA THR A 32 6.65 -2.56 1.64
C THR A 32 7.85 -1.65 1.84
N THR A 33 8.57 -1.31 0.77
CA THR A 33 9.70 -0.36 0.82
C THR A 33 9.25 1.01 1.31
N LYS A 34 8.11 1.54 0.84
CA LYS A 34 7.60 2.83 1.32
C LYS A 34 7.32 2.82 2.83
N LEU A 35 6.75 1.74 3.36
CA LEU A 35 6.54 1.58 4.81
C LEU A 35 7.88 1.48 5.57
N GLN A 36 8.85 0.71 5.07
CA GLN A 36 10.15 0.60 5.70
C GLN A 36 10.87 1.96 5.77
N VAL A 37 10.82 2.74 4.69
CA VAL A 37 11.39 4.10 4.66
C VAL A 37 10.66 5.01 5.64
N LEU A 38 9.32 4.96 5.70
CA LEU A 38 8.53 5.72 6.67
C LEU A 38 8.98 5.43 8.11
N LEU A 39 9.10 4.14 8.45
CA LEU A 39 9.52 3.69 9.77
C LEU A 39 10.97 4.11 10.08
N ALA A 40 11.88 3.92 9.12
CA ALA A 40 13.28 4.28 9.29
C ALA A 40 13.45 5.79 9.53
N VAL A 41 12.80 6.63 8.72
CA VAL A 41 12.87 8.08 8.88
C VAL A 41 12.26 8.53 10.22
N ASN A 42 11.11 7.97 10.61
CA ASN A 42 10.52 8.30 11.91
C ASN A 42 11.41 7.85 13.09
N ALA A 43 12.03 6.67 13.01
CA ALA A 43 12.97 6.20 14.02
C ALA A 43 14.20 7.12 14.14
N LEU A 44 14.74 7.58 13.01
CA LEU A 44 15.84 8.55 12.98
C LEU A 44 15.44 9.88 13.61
N LEU A 45 14.26 10.41 13.28
CA LEU A 45 13.76 11.67 13.85
C LEU A 45 13.57 11.55 15.37
N VAL A 46 12.95 10.47 15.86
CA VAL A 46 12.79 10.21 17.29
C VAL A 46 14.15 10.08 17.99
N SER A 47 15.12 9.42 17.35
CA SER A 47 16.47 9.29 17.89
C SER A 47 17.18 10.64 17.97
N ALA A 48 17.06 11.48 16.94
CA ALA A 48 17.61 12.83 16.93
C ALA A 48 17.01 13.70 18.04
N VAL A 49 15.70 13.60 18.29
CA VAL A 49 15.03 14.31 19.39
C VAL A 49 15.57 13.85 20.75
N ASN A 50 15.72 12.55 20.96
CA ASN A 50 16.23 12.00 22.22
C ASN A 50 17.69 12.41 22.49
N ILE A 51 18.59 12.24 21.51
CA ILE A 51 20.01 12.54 21.66
C ILE A 51 20.26 14.04 21.86
N SER A 52 19.41 14.91 21.30
CA SER A 52 19.54 16.36 21.45
C SER A 52 18.98 16.91 22.77
N GLY A 53 18.65 16.05 23.75
CA GLY A 53 18.11 16.47 25.05
C GLY A 53 16.59 16.43 25.15
N GLY A 54 15.93 15.54 24.40
CA GLY A 54 14.49 15.27 24.52
C GLY A 54 13.57 16.28 23.84
N ILE A 55 12.31 16.33 24.27
CA ILE A 55 11.28 17.21 23.70
C ILE A 55 11.47 18.62 24.27
N THR A 56 11.80 19.60 23.43
CA THR A 56 12.00 21.00 23.83
C THR A 56 11.46 21.99 22.77
N PRO A 57 11.02 23.19 23.16
CA PRO A 57 10.43 24.17 22.23
C PRO A 57 11.37 24.56 21.08
N GLY A 58 12.69 24.61 21.35
CA GLY A 58 13.70 25.00 20.37
C GLY A 58 13.83 24.06 19.16
N LYS A 59 13.20 22.89 19.19
CA LYS A 59 13.25 21.86 18.13
C LYS A 59 11.95 21.74 17.34
N TRP A 60 11.07 22.74 17.42
CA TRP A 60 9.76 22.74 16.73
C TRP A 60 9.85 22.35 15.25
N TYR A 61 10.94 22.74 14.57
CA TYR A 61 11.19 22.44 13.17
C TYR A 61 11.34 20.94 12.90
N VAL A 62 11.88 20.15 13.84
CA VAL A 62 12.00 18.70 13.73
C VAL A 62 10.62 18.04 13.79
N TYR A 63 9.77 18.50 14.71
CA TYR A 63 8.41 17.98 14.88
C TYR A 63 7.55 18.33 13.66
N LEU A 64 7.63 19.57 13.19
CA LEU A 64 6.93 20.00 11.98
C LEU A 64 7.43 19.22 10.76
N ALA A 65 8.74 19.03 10.60
CA ALA A 65 9.31 18.24 9.51
C ALA A 65 8.82 16.79 9.56
N GLY A 66 8.77 16.16 10.73
CA GLY A 66 8.23 14.81 10.92
C GLY A 66 6.75 14.71 10.54
N ALA A 67 5.94 15.70 10.93
CA ALA A 67 4.53 15.77 10.57
C ALA A 67 4.34 15.93 9.05
N VAL A 68 5.00 16.91 8.44
CA VAL A 68 4.92 17.18 7.00
C VAL A 68 5.41 15.99 6.18
N PHE A 69 6.55 15.40 6.55
CA PHE A 69 7.06 14.18 5.92
C PHE A 69 6.02 13.06 5.93
N SER A 70 5.42 12.81 7.10
CA SER A 70 4.44 11.75 7.28
C SER A 70 3.16 12.00 6.48
N VAL A 71 2.68 13.25 6.41
CA VAL A 71 1.55 13.66 5.54
C VAL A 71 1.85 13.42 4.07
N ILE A 72 3.00 13.86 3.57
CA ILE A 72 3.43 13.58 2.19
C ILE A 72 3.44 12.07 1.92
N TRP A 73 3.85 11.29 2.92
CA TRP A 73 3.88 9.83 2.82
C TRP A 73 2.49 9.18 2.76
N VAL A 74 1.46 9.77 3.38
CA VAL A 74 0.05 9.35 3.22
C VAL A 74 -0.32 9.37 1.73
N PHE A 75 -0.05 10.48 1.04
CA PHE A 75 -0.35 10.60 -0.39
C PHE A 75 0.49 9.67 -1.25
N SER A 76 1.78 9.51 -0.93
CA SER A 76 2.68 8.60 -1.64
C SER A 76 2.22 7.15 -1.56
N ILE A 77 1.87 6.66 -0.37
CA ILE A 77 1.37 5.30 -0.16
C ILE A 77 -0.05 5.15 -0.72
N GLY A 78 -0.89 6.18 -0.58
CA GLY A 78 -2.24 6.21 -1.12
C GLY A 78 -2.27 6.04 -2.64
N ARG A 79 -1.40 6.75 -3.37
CA ARG A 79 -1.30 6.59 -4.83
C ARG A 79 -0.93 5.16 -5.25
N THR A 80 0.03 4.53 -4.55
CA THR A 80 0.39 3.14 -4.84
C THR A 80 -0.75 2.17 -4.50
N SER A 81 -1.46 2.42 -3.41
CA SER A 81 -2.62 1.59 -3.01
C SER A 81 -3.78 1.74 -4.01
N LEU A 82 -3.98 2.94 -4.56
CA LEU A 82 -4.97 3.21 -5.60
C LEU A 82 -4.66 2.45 -6.90
N PHE A 83 -3.42 2.51 -7.39
CA PHE A 83 -3.06 1.78 -8.60
C PHE A 83 -3.23 0.28 -8.43
N GLN A 84 -2.89 -0.25 -7.26
CA GLN A 84 -3.07 -1.66 -6.97
C GLN A 84 -4.54 -2.08 -7.07
N ASP A 85 -5.43 -1.23 -6.55
CA ASP A 85 -6.88 -1.44 -6.63
C ASP A 85 -7.37 -1.40 -8.08
N VAL A 86 -6.91 -0.42 -8.86
CA VAL A 86 -7.24 -0.30 -10.29
C VAL A 86 -6.80 -1.54 -11.08
N TRP A 87 -5.61 -2.10 -10.78
CA TRP A 87 -5.15 -3.33 -11.43
C TRP A 87 -5.99 -4.53 -11.03
N GLN A 88 -6.37 -4.65 -9.75
CA GLN A 88 -7.27 -5.72 -9.29
C GLN A 88 -8.63 -5.67 -9.96
N ILE A 89 -9.22 -4.48 -10.10
CA ILE A 89 -10.49 -4.27 -10.79
C ILE A 89 -10.37 -4.71 -12.25
N LYS A 90 -9.34 -4.28 -12.97
CA LYS A 90 -9.13 -4.67 -14.38
C LYS A 90 -8.90 -6.17 -14.56
N LEU A 91 -8.19 -6.82 -13.64
CA LEU A 91 -8.00 -8.27 -13.63
C LEU A 91 -9.33 -9.00 -13.40
N ALA A 92 -10.16 -8.51 -12.47
CA ALA A 92 -11.49 -9.06 -12.20
C ALA A 92 -12.42 -8.90 -13.42
N ASP A 93 -12.40 -7.75 -14.09
CA ASP A 93 -13.18 -7.50 -15.31
C ASP A 93 -12.79 -8.46 -16.45
N LEU A 94 -11.49 -8.73 -16.64
CA LEU A 94 -11.01 -9.69 -17.64
C LEU A 94 -11.43 -11.11 -17.30
N ARG A 95 -11.37 -11.50 -16.02
CA ARG A 95 -11.85 -12.80 -15.57
C ARG A 95 -13.35 -12.97 -15.80
N ALA A 96 -14.15 -11.94 -15.52
CA ALA A 96 -15.60 -11.98 -15.71
C ALA A 96 -16.00 -12.18 -17.18
N ARG A 97 -15.16 -11.75 -18.13
CA ARG A 97 -15.37 -11.98 -19.58
C ARG A 97 -15.07 -13.42 -20.02
N HIS A 98 -14.24 -14.14 -19.26
CA HIS A 98 -13.78 -15.50 -19.59
C HIS A 98 -14.01 -16.48 -18.41
N PRO A 99 -15.27 -16.68 -17.95
CA PRO A 99 -15.56 -17.41 -16.71
C PRO A 99 -15.21 -18.90 -16.75
N GLY A 100 -15.11 -19.49 -17.94
CA GLY A 100 -14.76 -20.90 -18.15
C GLY A 100 -13.29 -21.15 -18.47
N ASP A 101 -12.46 -20.12 -18.58
CA ASP A 101 -11.05 -20.28 -18.96
C ASP A 101 -10.15 -20.24 -17.70
N PRO A 102 -9.53 -21.38 -17.33
CA PRO A 102 -8.69 -21.49 -16.13
C PRO A 102 -7.43 -20.61 -16.20
N ARG A 103 -7.05 -20.09 -17.38
CA ARG A 103 -5.93 -19.16 -17.51
C ARG A 103 -6.16 -17.85 -16.78
N PHE A 104 -7.42 -17.46 -16.56
CA PHE A 104 -7.80 -16.23 -15.85
C PHE A 104 -8.09 -16.44 -14.35
N SER A 105 -7.88 -17.65 -13.80
CA SER A 105 -8.14 -17.98 -12.38
C SER A 105 -6.88 -18.04 -11.50
N ILE A 106 -5.73 -17.54 -11.97
CA ILE A 106 -4.44 -17.56 -11.23
C ILE A 106 -4.53 -16.87 -9.86
N LEU A 107 -5.42 -15.88 -9.70
CA LEU A 107 -5.64 -15.12 -8.47
C LEU A 107 -6.80 -15.65 -7.62
N GLU A 108 -7.07 -16.96 -7.57
CA GLU A 108 -8.10 -17.52 -6.67
C GLU A 108 -7.72 -17.40 -5.18
N VAL A 109 -7.88 -16.19 -4.66
CA VAL A 109 -7.54 -15.81 -3.30
C VAL A 109 -8.61 -16.32 -2.32
N GLU A 110 -9.90 -16.37 -2.67
CA GLU A 110 -10.94 -16.81 -1.73
C GLU A 110 -10.78 -18.28 -1.31
N ASP A 111 -10.62 -19.19 -2.26
CA ASP A 111 -10.49 -20.62 -1.97
C ASP A 111 -9.14 -20.99 -1.34
N ALA A 112 -8.08 -20.26 -1.68
CA ALA A 112 -6.80 -20.39 -0.98
C ALA A 112 -6.87 -19.83 0.45
N ARG A 113 -7.58 -18.71 0.66
CA ARG A 113 -7.77 -18.08 1.98
C ARG A 113 -8.61 -18.92 2.92
N ARG A 114 -9.62 -19.65 2.42
CA ARG A 114 -10.38 -20.64 3.21
C ARG A 114 -9.49 -21.78 3.72
N ARG A 115 -8.46 -22.16 2.94
CA ARG A 115 -7.49 -23.20 3.28
C ARG A 115 -6.32 -22.71 4.15
N ALA A 116 -6.13 -21.39 4.31
CA ALA A 116 -5.05 -20.83 5.11
C ALA A 116 -5.21 -21.14 6.62
N ARG A 117 -4.11 -21.09 7.40
CA ARG A 117 -4.14 -21.30 8.86
C ARG A 117 -4.98 -20.23 9.58
N PRO A 118 -5.65 -20.54 10.70
CA PRO A 118 -6.54 -19.59 11.40
C PRO A 118 -5.86 -18.27 11.75
N MET A 119 -4.62 -18.32 12.25
CA MET A 119 -3.84 -17.12 12.60
C MET A 119 -3.57 -16.22 11.38
N LEU A 120 -3.25 -16.81 10.23
CA LEU A 120 -3.05 -16.07 8.97
C LEU A 120 -4.37 -15.51 8.43
N ARG A 121 -5.50 -16.18 8.67
CA ARG A 121 -6.82 -15.62 8.35
C ARG A 121 -7.13 -14.41 9.22
N THR A 122 -6.86 -14.45 10.52
CA THR A 122 -7.18 -13.34 11.42
C THR A 122 -6.30 -12.12 11.16
N PHE A 123 -4.98 -12.28 11.16
CA PHE A 123 -4.06 -11.15 10.98
C PHE A 123 -3.89 -10.74 9.51
N GLY A 124 -3.92 -11.70 8.59
CA GLY A 124 -3.87 -11.45 7.14
C GLY A 124 -5.19 -11.00 6.54
N ALA A 125 -6.30 -11.00 7.30
CA ALA A 125 -7.57 -10.44 6.83
C ALA A 125 -7.63 -8.92 6.87
N VAL A 126 -6.75 -8.27 7.64
CA VAL A 126 -6.69 -6.82 7.68
C VAL A 126 -6.31 -6.34 6.30
N SER A 127 -7.25 -5.65 5.63
CA SER A 127 -7.01 -5.14 4.29
C SER A 127 -5.79 -4.22 4.34
N SER A 128 -4.86 -4.48 3.42
CA SER A 128 -3.58 -3.76 3.38
C SER A 128 -3.74 -2.25 3.35
N LYS A 129 -4.83 -1.76 2.75
CA LYS A 129 -5.20 -0.34 2.70
C LYS A 129 -5.27 0.31 4.09
N TRP A 130 -5.77 -0.42 5.09
CA TRP A 130 -5.93 0.13 6.45
C TRP A 130 -4.59 0.40 7.11
N TYR A 131 -3.72 -0.59 7.30
CA TYR A 131 -2.45 -0.32 7.96
C TYR A 131 -1.52 0.56 7.09
N LEU A 132 -1.62 0.50 5.75
CA LEU A 132 -0.79 1.30 4.85
C LEU A 132 -1.09 2.80 4.91
N LEU A 133 -2.38 3.17 4.94
CA LEU A 133 -2.79 4.57 4.97
C LEU A 133 -2.79 5.14 6.39
N PHE A 134 -3.13 4.32 7.39
CA PHE A 134 -3.19 4.79 8.77
C PHE A 134 -1.81 5.00 9.39
N SER A 135 -0.80 4.18 9.07
CA SER A 135 0.54 4.33 9.65
C SER A 135 1.13 5.74 9.45
N PRO A 136 1.24 6.29 8.22
CA PRO A 136 1.75 7.64 8.03
C PRO A 136 0.86 8.72 8.67
N LEU A 137 -0.46 8.53 8.69
CA LEU A 137 -1.37 9.46 9.36
C LEU A 137 -1.13 9.49 10.87
N VAL A 138 -0.97 8.32 11.50
CA VAL A 138 -0.68 8.20 12.93
C VAL A 138 0.64 8.86 13.28
N PHE A 139 1.69 8.67 12.47
CA PHE A 139 2.96 9.39 12.68
C PHE A 139 2.80 10.89 12.53
N ALA A 140 2.04 11.36 11.54
CA ALA A 140 1.78 12.78 11.37
C ALA A 140 1.11 13.39 12.60
N LEU A 141 0.05 12.75 13.09
CA LEU A 141 -0.68 13.18 14.28
C LEU A 141 0.21 13.14 15.52
N ALA A 142 1.03 12.10 15.70
CA ALA A 142 1.96 12.00 16.82
C ALA A 142 2.95 13.17 16.83
N TRP A 143 3.53 13.54 15.67
CA TRP A 143 4.42 14.69 15.56
C TRP A 143 3.71 16.02 15.82
N LEU A 144 2.47 16.18 15.37
CA LEU A 144 1.68 17.39 15.65
C LEU A 144 1.36 17.52 17.15
N VAL A 145 1.06 16.40 17.83
CA VAL A 145 0.86 16.40 19.28
C VAL A 145 2.15 16.77 20.00
N ILE A 146 3.30 16.21 19.60
CA ILE A 146 4.61 16.58 20.17
C ILE A 146 4.90 18.07 19.96
N LEU A 147 4.62 18.59 18.76
CA LEU A 147 4.79 20.01 18.45
C LEU A 147 3.90 20.89 19.34
N ALA A 148 2.63 20.55 19.49
CA ALA A 148 1.69 21.31 20.31
C ALA A 148 2.11 21.32 21.79
N VAL A 149 2.54 20.17 22.31
CA VAL A 149 3.03 20.05 23.69
C VAL A 149 4.33 20.83 23.88
N ALA A 150 5.25 20.78 22.92
CA ALA A 150 6.54 21.45 23.01
C ALA A 150 6.46 22.98 22.88
N VAL A 151 5.42 23.52 22.23
CA VAL A 151 5.25 24.97 22.04
C VAL A 151 4.27 25.56 23.05
N GLY A 152 3.31 24.76 23.55
CA GLY A 152 2.30 25.19 24.51
C GLY A 152 2.67 24.98 25.98
N GLY A 153 3.75 24.25 26.28
CA GLY A 153 4.33 24.09 27.61
C GLY A 153 5.61 24.90 27.76
#